data_AF-A0A7C7LPT7-F1
#
_entry.id   AF-A0A7C7LPT7-F1
#
_cell.length_a   1.000
_cell.length_b   1.000
_cell.length_c   1.000
_cell.angle_alpha   90.00
_cell.angle_beta   90.00
_cell.angle_gamma   90.00
#
_symmetry.space_group_name_H-M   'P 1'
#
loop_
_entity.id
_entity.type
_entity.pdbx_description
1 polymer ?
#
loop_
_entity_poly.entity_id
_entity_poly.type
_entity_poly.pdbx_seq_one_letter_code
_entity_poly.pdbx_strand_id
1 'polypeptide(L)'
;TLAPDRIAWGNENRGAMLRVIGGPHDSATRIENRVGDPAANPYLYLGSQIIAGLSGIDQALHPGVATETPYDSPAPALPASLMEAIAAFRSDSVDQ
;
A
#
# COMPACT_ATOMS: atom_id res chain seq x y z
N THR A 1 7.38 -14.26 -8.87
CA THR A 1 8.57 -13.47 -8.47
C THR A 1 8.41 -11.97 -8.77
N LEU A 2 7.19 -11.42 -8.64
CA LEU A 2 6.89 -9.98 -8.75
C LEU A 2 6.15 -9.51 -7.49
N ALA A 3 6.72 -9.81 -6.32
CA ALA A 3 6.19 -9.31 -5.05
C ALA A 3 6.64 -7.86 -4.86
N PRO A 4 5.81 -6.98 -4.30
CA PRO A 4 6.26 -5.66 -3.88
C PRO A 4 7.25 -5.76 -2.72
N ASP A 5 8.30 -4.95 -2.75
CA ASP A 5 9.31 -4.85 -1.69
C ASP A 5 9.45 -3.41 -1.13
N ARG A 6 8.76 -2.44 -1.74
CA ARG A 6 8.82 -1.02 -1.39
C ARG A 6 7.43 -0.38 -1.34
N ILE A 7 7.30 0.64 -0.51
CA ILE A 7 6.09 1.47 -0.36
C ILE A 7 6.01 2.43 -1.55
N ALA A 8 5.51 1.92 -2.68
CA ALA A 8 5.35 2.69 -3.91
C ALA A 8 4.02 2.35 -4.60
N TRP A 9 3.48 3.34 -5.32
CA TRP A 9 2.28 3.17 -6.14
C TRP A 9 2.55 3.46 -7.61
N GLY A 10 1.80 2.83 -8.51
CA GLY A 10 1.94 3.05 -9.95
C GLY A 10 0.67 2.73 -10.74
N ASN A 11 0.53 3.33 -11.92
CA ASN A 11 -0.60 3.08 -12.82
C ASN A 11 -0.38 1.79 -13.58
N GLU A 12 -1.32 0.86 -13.45
CA GLU A 12 -1.29 -0.50 -14.00
C GLU A 12 0.02 -1.30 -13.76
N ASN A 13 0.90 -0.83 -12.87
CA ASN A 13 2.22 -1.40 -12.66
C ASN A 13 2.18 -2.60 -11.73
N ARG A 14 2.54 -3.78 -12.28
CA ARG A 14 2.50 -5.04 -11.52
C ARG A 14 3.72 -5.26 -10.59
N GLY A 15 4.67 -4.34 -10.52
CA GLY A 15 5.72 -4.38 -9.49
C GLY A 15 5.40 -3.53 -8.26
N ALA A 16 4.49 -2.54 -8.40
CA ALA A 16 4.16 -1.61 -7.33
C ALA A 16 3.34 -2.27 -6.21
N MET A 17 3.50 -1.76 -4.98
CA MET A 17 2.71 -2.18 -3.82
C MET A 17 1.23 -1.80 -3.99
N LEU A 18 0.97 -0.53 -4.31
CA LEU A 18 -0.37 -0.05 -4.64
C LEU A 18 -0.47 0.12 -6.16
N ARG A 19 -1.29 -0.71 -6.81
CA ARG A 19 -1.53 -0.62 -8.24
C ARG A 19 -2.85 0.08 -8.50
N VAL A 20 -2.79 1.22 -9.18
CA VAL A 20 -3.99 1.92 -9.65
C VAL A 20 -4.42 1.29 -10.97
N ILE A 21 -5.67 0.88 -11.08
CA ILE A 21 -6.25 0.29 -12.29
C ILE A 21 -7.40 1.18 -12.75
N GLY A 22 -7.46 1.48 -14.04
CA GLY A 22 -8.40 2.45 -14.60
C GLY A 22 -7.82 3.87 -14.59
N GLY A 23 -8.70 4.86 -14.55
CA GLY A 23 -8.31 6.26 -14.63
C GLY A 23 -9.48 7.22 -14.44
N PRO A 24 -9.23 8.54 -14.51
CA PRO A 24 -10.28 9.54 -14.36
C PRO A 24 -11.48 9.24 -15.26
N HIS A 25 -12.68 9.28 -14.69
CA HIS A 25 -13.96 8.98 -15.35
C HIS A 25 -14.21 7.51 -15.73
N ASP A 26 -13.36 6.58 -15.33
CA ASP A 26 -13.65 5.14 -15.44
C ASP A 26 -14.34 4.62 -14.16
N SER A 27 -15.55 4.10 -14.30
CA SER A 27 -16.33 3.51 -13.21
C SER A 27 -15.68 2.28 -12.57
N ALA A 28 -14.76 1.61 -13.26
CA ALA A 28 -14.02 0.44 -12.76
C ALA A 28 -12.71 0.82 -12.03
N THR A 29 -12.46 2.13 -11.86
CA THR A 29 -11.25 2.64 -11.20
C THR A 29 -11.16 2.15 -9.78
N ARG A 30 -10.01 1.57 -9.43
CA ARG A 30 -9.74 1.03 -8.11
C ARG A 30 -8.25 0.97 -7.80
N ILE A 31 -7.94 0.78 -6.53
CA ILE A 31 -6.59 0.53 -6.02
C ILE A 31 -6.50 -0.94 -5.61
N GLU A 32 -5.46 -1.61 -6.07
CA GLU A 32 -5.10 -2.97 -5.69
C GLU A 32 -3.89 -2.90 -4.75
N ASN A 33 -4.07 -3.28 -3.47
CA ASN A 33 -2.96 -3.49 -2.55
C ASN A 33 -2.41 -4.91 -2.71
N ARG A 34 -1.13 -5.00 -3.03
CA ARG A 34 -0.47 -6.24 -3.45
C ARG A 34 0.41 -6.90 -2.40
N VAL A 35 0.46 -6.33 -1.20
CA VAL A 35 1.24 -6.87 -0.09
C VAL A 35 0.46 -7.96 0.66
N GLY A 36 -0.87 -8.01 0.52
CA GLY A 36 -1.70 -9.01 1.17
C GLY A 36 -1.37 -10.43 0.74
N ASP A 37 -1.39 -11.36 1.70
CA ASP A 37 -1.18 -12.78 1.48
C ASP A 37 -2.35 -13.61 2.05
N PRO A 38 -2.58 -14.86 1.56
CA PRO A 38 -3.72 -15.67 1.99
C PRO A 38 -3.73 -16.11 3.47
N ALA A 39 -2.61 -15.97 4.20
CA ALA A 39 -2.56 -16.25 5.63
C ALA A 39 -3.09 -15.09 6.48
N ALA A 40 -3.25 -13.90 5.91
CA ALA A 40 -3.83 -12.77 6.62
C ALA A 40 -5.31 -13.02 6.99
N ASN A 41 -5.72 -12.58 8.18
CA ASN A 41 -7.13 -12.57 8.53
C ASN A 41 -7.86 -11.57 7.60
N PRO A 42 -8.85 -12.00 6.79
CA PRO A 42 -9.45 -11.16 5.78
C PRO A 42 -10.18 -9.94 6.37
N TYR A 43 -10.76 -10.08 7.56
CA TYR A 43 -11.45 -8.97 8.23
C TYR A 43 -10.46 -7.90 8.69
N LEU A 44 -9.35 -8.30 9.29
CA LEU A 44 -8.32 -7.36 9.74
C LEU A 44 -7.59 -6.71 8.56
N TYR A 45 -7.34 -7.47 7.49
CA TYR A 45 -6.68 -6.96 6.29
C TYR A 45 -7.53 -5.92 5.54
N LEU A 46 -8.85 -6.12 5.45
CA LEU A 46 -9.75 -5.13 4.87
C LEU A 46 -9.93 -3.92 5.80
N GLY A 47 -10.06 -4.16 7.11
CA GLY A 47 -10.19 -3.10 8.11
C GLY A 47 -9.00 -2.15 8.12
N SER A 48 -7.77 -2.68 8.10
CA SER A 48 -6.56 -1.85 8.12
C SER A 48 -6.45 -0.94 6.89
N GLN A 49 -6.87 -1.41 5.72
CA GLN A 49 -6.86 -0.61 4.49
C GLN A 49 -7.88 0.53 4.54
N ILE A 50 -9.07 0.28 5.07
CA ILE A 50 -10.10 1.31 5.23
C ILE A 50 -9.60 2.39 6.21
N ILE A 51 -9.09 1.99 7.37
CA ILE A 51 -8.59 2.91 8.40
C ILE A 51 -7.41 3.75 7.87
N ALA A 52 -6.41 3.11 7.26
CA ALA A 52 -5.26 3.83 6.70
C ALA A 52 -5.67 4.78 5.55
N GLY A 53 -6.59 4.34 4.68
CA GLY A 53 -7.11 5.16 3.58
C GLY A 53 -7.87 6.39 4.06
N LEU A 54 -8.76 6.22 5.04
CA LEU A 54 -9.52 7.33 5.66
C LEU A 54 -8.57 8.33 6.34
N SER A 55 -7.63 7.83 7.14
CA SER A 55 -6.64 8.67 7.81
C SER A 55 -5.82 9.52 6.82
N GLY A 56 -5.43 8.95 5.67
CA GLY A 56 -4.75 9.69 4.61
C GLY A 56 -5.62 10.76 3.94
N ILE A 57 -6.92 10.49 3.77
CA ILE A 57 -7.88 11.47 3.23
C ILE A 57 -8.08 12.62 4.23
N ASP A 58 -8.31 12.30 5.51
CA ASP A 58 -8.57 13.29 6.57
C ASP A 58 -7.38 14.23 6.77
N GLN A 59 -6.16 13.69 6.66
CA GLN A 59 -4.92 14.46 6.75
C GLN A 59 -4.47 15.08 5.41
N ALA A 60 -5.22 14.87 4.32
CA ALA A 60 -4.90 15.33 2.98
C ALA A 60 -3.46 14.95 2.54
N LEU A 61 -3.04 13.72 2.84
CA LEU A 61 -1.70 13.24 2.52
C LEU A 61 -1.52 13.10 1.00
N HIS A 62 -0.38 13.59 0.48
CA HIS A 62 -0.01 13.38 -0.90
C HIS A 62 0.67 12.00 -1.06
N PRO A 63 0.21 11.12 -1.96
CA PRO A 63 0.79 9.77 -2.12
C PRO A 63 2.17 9.75 -2.82
N GLY A 64 2.81 10.92 -2.99
CA GLY A 64 3.97 11.07 -3.87
C GLY A 64 3.67 10.87 -5.37
N VAL A 65 4.73 10.77 -6.17
CA VAL A 65 4.66 10.56 -7.63
C VAL A 65 4.55 9.06 -7.93
N ALA A 66 3.74 8.71 -8.94
CA ALA A 66 3.61 7.32 -9.39
C ALA A 66 4.95 6.78 -9.91
N THR A 67 5.28 5.54 -9.58
CA THR A 67 6.50 4.88 -10.04
C THR A 67 6.28 4.08 -11.32
N GLU A 68 7.21 4.23 -12.26
CA GLU A 68 7.34 3.35 -13.43
C GLU A 68 8.31 2.19 -13.16
N THR A 69 9.25 2.39 -12.23
CA THR A 69 10.34 1.46 -11.88
C THR A 69 10.32 1.13 -10.38
N PRO A 70 9.36 0.32 -9.90
CA PRO A 70 9.11 0.13 -8.46
C PRO A 70 10.30 -0.45 -7.69
N TYR A 71 11.08 -1.35 -8.31
CA TYR A 71 12.22 -2.01 -7.67
C TYR A 71 13.46 -1.10 -7.55
N ASP A 72 13.62 -0.16 -8.49
CA ASP A 72 14.72 0.82 -8.52
C ASP A 72 14.31 2.16 -7.87
N SER A 73 13.12 2.21 -7.26
CA SER A 73 12.59 3.41 -6.63
C SER A 73 13.31 3.74 -5.31
N PRO A 74 13.54 5.02 -4.98
CA PRO A 74 14.03 5.44 -3.67
C PRO A 74 12.97 5.30 -2.56
N ALA A 75 11.79 4.77 -2.89
CA ALA A 75 10.72 4.52 -1.93
C ALA A 75 11.18 3.65 -0.75
N PRO A 76 10.65 3.90 0.47
CA PRO A 76 10.97 3.09 1.65
C PRO A 76 10.71 1.61 1.41
N ALA A 77 11.59 0.75 1.93
CA ALA A 77 11.38 -0.69 1.90
C ALA A 77 10.23 -1.09 2.83
N LEU A 78 9.51 -2.16 2.46
CA LEU A 78 8.61 -2.85 3.38
C LEU A 78 9.41 -3.55 4.49
N PRO A 79 8.80 -3.81 5.66
CA PRO A 79 9.43 -4.61 6.70
C PRO A 79 9.90 -5.97 6.15
N ALA A 80 11.16 -6.33 6.40
CA ALA A 80 11.78 -7.55 5.88
C ALA A 80 11.57 -8.77 6.79
N SER A 81 10.96 -8.56 7.97
CA SER A 81 10.63 -9.61 8.92
C SER A 81 9.32 -9.32 9.65
N LEU A 82 8.71 -10.37 10.20
CA LEU A 82 7.52 -10.24 11.05
C LEU A 82 7.78 -9.35 12.27
N MET A 83 9.01 -9.37 12.81
CA MET A 83 9.41 -8.57 13.97
C MET A 83 9.46 -7.07 13.62
N GLU A 84 10.00 -6.72 12.45
CA GLU A 84 9.96 -5.35 11.95
C GLU A 84 8.52 -4.91 11.66
N ALA A 85 7.67 -5.78 11.09
CA ALA A 85 6.28 -5.47 10.82
C ALA A 85 5.48 -5.18 12.11
N ILE A 86 5.68 -5.98 13.17
CA ILE A 86 5.06 -5.74 14.47
C ILE A 86 5.58 -4.45 15.12
N ALA A 87 6.88 -4.18 15.00
CA ALA A 87 7.46 -2.93 15.53
C ALA A 87 6.85 -1.71 14.84
N ALA A 88 6.76 -1.73 13.51
CA ALA A 88 6.12 -0.68 12.72
C ALA A 88 4.65 -0.48 13.11
N PHE A 89 3.88 -1.57 13.22
CA PHE A 89 2.47 -1.54 13.63
C PHE A 89 2.28 -0.91 15.03
N ARG A 90 3.15 -1.23 16.00
CA ARG A 90 3.06 -0.68 17.36
C ARG A 90 3.47 0.79 17.47
N SER A 91 4.33 1.26 16.57
CA SER A 91 4.76 2.66 16.53
C SER A 91 3.81 3.57 15.77
N ASP A 92 2.83 3.01 15.07
CA ASP A 92 1.89 3.79 14.29
C ASP A 92 0.89 4.54 15.18
N SER A 93 0.49 5.72 14.72
CA SER A 93 -0.35 6.67 15.46
C SER A 93 -1.79 6.75 14.93
N VAL A 94 -2.11 6.03 13.85
CA VAL A 94 -3.43 6.06 13.22
C VAL A 94 -4.55 5.55 14.15
N ASP A 95 -4.21 4.75 15.18
CA ASP A 95 -5.14 4.23 16.19
C ASP A 95 -4.99 4.89 17.59
N GLN A 96 -4.35 6.06 17.70
CA GLN A 96 -4.29 6.85 18.96
C GLN A 96 -5.22 8.05 18.97
#